data_AF-A0A850YLD2-F1
#
_entry.id   AF-A0A850YLD2-F1
#
_cell.length_a   1.000
_cell.length_b   1.000
_cell.length_c   1.000
_cell.angle_alpha   90.00
_cell.angle_beta   90.00
_cell.angle_gamma   90.00
#
_symmetry.space_group_name_H-M   'P 1'
#
loop_
_entity.id
_entity.type
_entity.pdbx_description
1 polymer ?
#
loop_
_entity_poly.entity_id
_entity_poly.type
_entity_poly.pdbx_seq_one_letter_code
_entity_poly.pdbx_strand_id
1 'polypeptide(L)'
;VSGNVHPECDFMAELKKKEAECLEAPQEHGNATSAGCKRTWDKLLCWPEADAGEILALPCPSILFHFMKEPAGMVKRNCTKKGWSDPFPPYHVACPVEDEIPLEEQSYFSTIKIIYTVGYSVSITSLIIAVTVLIAFRRLRCPRNYIHVQLFFTFILKAIAIFIKDAVLFQEEGIDHCSFSTTECKISVVFCHYFMMTNFMWLLVEALYLNCLLLSSLSHGRRYFWWLVLFGWGFPTIFTLIWILTKFYFEDTACWDINQGSPYWWLIKGPIIISVGVNFVLFINIIRILLK
;
A
#
# COMPACT_ATOMS: atom_id res chain seq x y z
N VAL A 1 2.84 -6.78 20.04
CA VAL A 1 1.51 -7.42 20.04
C VAL A 1 0.72 -6.78 18.93
N SER A 2 0.24 -7.62 17.98
CA SER A 2 -0.72 -7.33 16.90
C SER A 2 -0.44 -6.17 15.93
N GLY A 3 0.42 -6.41 14.94
CA GLY A 3 0.59 -5.54 13.76
C GLY A 3 -0.47 -5.83 12.69
N ASN A 4 -1.73 -5.56 13.00
CA ASN A 4 -2.86 -5.82 12.09
C ASN A 4 -3.33 -4.57 11.35
N VAL A 5 -2.77 -3.39 11.62
CA VAL A 5 -3.26 -2.13 11.03
C VAL A 5 -2.11 -1.20 10.63
N HIS A 6 -2.41 -0.18 9.83
CA HIS A 6 -1.48 0.92 9.52
C HIS A 6 -0.84 1.45 10.82
N PRO A 7 0.43 1.94 10.85
CA PRO A 7 1.08 2.38 12.09
C PRO A 7 0.25 3.39 12.91
N GLU A 8 -0.46 4.29 12.22
CA GLU A 8 -1.39 5.26 12.82
C GLU A 8 -2.64 4.62 13.43
N CYS A 9 -3.06 3.47 12.93
CA CYS A 9 -4.20 2.72 13.43
C CYS A 9 -3.85 1.80 14.60
N ASP A 10 -2.65 1.22 14.62
CA ASP A 10 -2.13 0.52 15.81
C ASP A 10 -2.03 1.52 16.98
N PHE A 11 -1.65 2.77 16.70
CA PHE A 11 -1.65 3.87 17.67
C PHE A 11 -3.05 4.14 18.26
N MET A 12 -4.06 4.29 17.40
CA MET A 12 -5.44 4.56 17.84
C MET A 12 -6.09 3.38 18.58
N ALA A 13 -5.79 2.15 18.19
CA ALA A 13 -6.31 0.95 18.84
C ALA A 13 -5.75 0.81 20.27
N GLU A 14 -4.44 1.04 20.44
CA GLU A 14 -3.80 0.99 21.75
C GLU A 14 -4.27 2.13 22.67
N LEU A 15 -4.52 3.33 22.13
CA LEU A 15 -5.14 4.42 22.89
C LEU A 15 -6.53 4.06 23.39
N LYS A 16 -7.39 3.50 22.53
CA LYS A 16 -8.74 3.04 22.91
C LYS A 16 -8.69 1.95 23.97
N LYS A 17 -7.73 1.03 23.87
CA LYS A 17 -7.51 -0.01 24.88
C LYS A 17 -7.13 0.59 26.23
N LYS A 18 -6.19 1.55 26.25
CA LYS A 18 -5.77 2.23 27.48
C LYS A 18 -6.89 3.11 28.08
N GLU A 19 -7.73 3.70 27.25
CA GLU A 19 -8.94 4.38 27.69
C GLU A 19 -9.89 3.41 28.41
N ALA A 20 -10.18 2.25 27.81
CA ALA A 20 -11.01 1.23 28.42
C ALA A 20 -10.42 0.73 29.75
N GLU A 21 -9.11 0.42 29.78
CA GLU A 21 -8.42 0.02 31.01
C GLU A 21 -8.51 1.10 32.11
N CYS A 22 -8.43 2.38 31.75
CA CYS A 22 -8.56 3.49 32.69
C CYS A 22 -9.98 3.62 33.28
N LEU A 23 -10.99 3.43 32.44
CA LEU A 23 -12.40 3.61 32.80
C LEU A 23 -12.99 2.38 33.52
N GLU A 24 -12.52 1.17 33.21
CA GLU A 24 -13.00 -0.09 33.81
C GLU A 24 -12.23 -0.49 35.08
N ALA A 25 -11.10 0.17 35.38
CA ALA A 25 -10.33 -0.10 36.59
C ALA A 25 -11.18 0.17 37.85
N PRO A 26 -11.21 -0.76 38.84
CA PRO A 26 -11.96 -0.59 40.06
C PRO A 26 -11.63 0.75 40.75
N GLN A 27 -12.66 1.46 41.22
CA GLN A 27 -12.48 2.58 42.14
C GLN A 27 -12.06 2.00 43.48
N GLU A 28 -10.83 2.30 43.91
CA GLU A 28 -10.43 2.02 45.29
C GLU A 28 -11.34 2.83 46.20
N HIS A 29 -12.27 2.15 46.88
CA HIS A 29 -13.14 2.77 47.88
C HIS A 29 -12.33 3.08 49.14
N GLY A 30 -11.47 4.10 49.06
CA GLY A 30 -11.02 4.84 50.23
C GLY A 30 -12.19 5.66 50.76
N ASN A 31 -12.51 5.51 52.06
CA ASN A 31 -13.63 6.17 52.73
C ASN A 31 -13.88 7.60 52.24
N ALA A 32 -15.01 7.80 51.56
CA ALA A 32 -15.43 9.06 50.97
C ALA A 32 -15.52 10.18 52.01
N THR A 33 -14.45 10.97 52.17
CA THR A 33 -14.49 12.27 52.86
C THR A 33 -13.40 13.27 52.45
N SER A 34 -12.41 12.93 51.59
CA SER A 34 -11.44 13.93 51.11
C SER A 34 -11.98 14.68 49.88
N ALA A 35 -11.90 16.01 49.91
CA ALA A 35 -12.07 16.82 48.71
C ALA A 35 -10.89 16.52 47.79
N GLY A 36 -11.10 15.71 46.74
CA GLY A 36 -10.07 15.26 45.82
C GLY A 36 -10.57 15.15 44.39
N CYS A 37 -9.66 14.85 43.46
CA CYS A 37 -9.94 14.70 42.05
C CYS A 37 -10.12 13.22 41.72
N LYS A 38 -11.21 12.92 41.00
CA LYS A 38 -11.49 11.56 40.52
C LYS A 38 -10.57 11.19 39.35
N ARG A 39 -10.42 9.88 39.14
CA ARG A 39 -9.75 9.33 37.97
C ARG A 39 -10.38 9.87 36.69
N THR A 40 -9.56 10.31 35.74
CA THR A 40 -10.03 10.82 34.45
C THR A 40 -9.09 10.42 33.32
N TRP A 41 -9.69 10.13 32.18
CA TRP A 41 -8.97 10.02 30.91
C TRP A 41 -8.96 11.39 30.23
N ASP A 42 -7.80 11.84 29.76
CA ASP A 42 -7.67 13.15 29.09
C ASP A 42 -7.35 13.03 27.59
N LYS A 43 -7.73 11.88 27.00
CA LYS A 43 -7.48 11.47 25.61
C LYS A 43 -6.07 10.95 25.34
N LEU A 44 -5.12 11.07 26.29
CA LEU A 44 -3.76 10.58 26.12
C LEU A 44 -3.26 9.75 27.32
N LEU A 45 -3.52 10.21 28.55
CA LEU A 45 -3.09 9.57 29.79
C LEU A 45 -4.26 9.33 30.74
N CYS A 46 -4.13 8.27 31.53
CA CYS A 46 -5.03 7.99 32.64
C CYS A 46 -4.52 8.68 33.90
N TRP A 47 -5.23 9.70 34.36
CA TRP A 47 -4.92 10.39 35.62
C TRP A 47 -5.59 9.65 36.76
N PRO A 48 -4.82 9.12 37.75
CA PRO A 48 -5.39 8.39 38.88
C PRO A 48 -6.12 9.35 39.83
N GLU A 49 -6.71 8.83 40.90
CA GLU A 49 -7.31 9.65 41.94
C GLU A 49 -6.21 10.39 42.73
N ALA A 50 -6.51 11.60 43.19
CA ALA A 50 -5.57 12.44 43.93
C ALA A 50 -6.30 13.33 44.94
N ASP A 51 -5.63 13.67 46.04
CA ASP A 51 -6.19 14.57 47.04
C ASP A 51 -6.04 16.04 46.62
N ALA A 52 -6.94 16.93 47.07
CA ALA A 52 -6.83 18.34 46.72
C ALA A 52 -5.55 18.98 47.28
N GLY A 53 -4.78 19.61 46.39
CA GLY A 53 -3.46 20.17 46.66
C GLY A 53 -2.31 19.30 46.16
N GLU A 54 -2.59 18.06 45.72
CA GLU A 54 -1.59 17.14 45.20
C GLU A 54 -1.25 17.44 43.73
N ILE A 55 0.04 17.33 43.38
CA ILE A 55 0.54 17.48 42.02
C ILE A 55 1.04 16.11 41.56
N LEU A 56 0.40 15.56 40.53
CA LEU A 56 0.82 14.31 39.91
C LEU A 56 1.64 14.58 38.65
N ALA A 57 2.68 13.78 38.46
CA ALA A 57 3.53 13.80 37.27
C ALA A 57 3.52 12.41 36.64
N LEU A 58 3.12 12.32 35.38
CA LEU A 58 3.11 11.09 34.60
C LEU A 58 4.11 11.19 33.44
N PRO A 59 4.80 10.10 33.08
CA PRO A 59 5.65 10.08 31.90
C PRO A 59 4.81 10.22 30.63
N CYS A 60 5.44 10.70 29.55
CA CYS A 60 4.82 10.68 28.23
C CYS A 60 4.28 9.27 27.87
N PRO A 61 3.17 9.19 27.12
CA PRO A 61 2.61 7.93 26.68
C PRO A 61 3.68 7.03 26.04
N SER A 62 3.78 5.79 26.50
CA SER A 62 4.79 4.84 26.01
C SER A 62 4.72 4.59 24.50
N ILE A 63 3.56 4.87 23.92
CA ILE A 63 3.30 4.73 22.49
C ILE A 63 4.01 5.80 21.65
N LEU A 64 4.36 6.94 22.26
CA LEU A 64 5.11 8.01 21.61
C LEU A 64 6.62 7.81 21.74
N PHE A 65 7.12 6.88 22.57
CA PHE A 65 8.56 6.69 22.80
C PHE A 65 9.34 6.38 21.52
N HIS A 66 8.72 5.72 20.55
CA HIS A 66 9.37 5.42 19.26
C HIS A 66 9.52 6.65 18.35
N PHE A 67 8.74 7.72 18.60
CA PHE A 67 8.70 8.91 17.75
C PHE A 67 9.25 10.16 18.45
N MET A 68 9.58 10.07 19.75
CA MET A 68 10.05 11.21 20.54
C MET A 68 11.56 11.31 20.56
N LYS A 69 12.08 12.55 20.62
CA LYS A 69 13.48 12.79 21.02
C LYS A 69 13.67 12.39 22.48
N GLU A 70 14.69 11.60 22.76
CA GLU A 70 15.14 11.39 24.14
C GLU A 70 15.76 12.67 24.72
N PRO A 71 15.50 12.99 26.01
CA PRO A 71 14.75 12.21 26.99
C PRO A 71 13.24 12.51 27.00
N ALA A 72 12.42 11.49 27.24
CA ALA A 72 10.98 11.65 27.42
C ALA A 72 10.66 12.55 28.62
N GLY A 73 9.87 13.60 28.39
CA GLY A 73 9.41 14.50 29.44
C GLY A 73 8.33 13.89 30.34
N MET A 74 7.94 14.66 31.35
CA MET A 74 6.81 14.33 32.23
C MET A 74 5.76 15.43 32.13
N VAL A 75 4.49 15.02 32.09
CA VAL A 75 3.34 15.91 32.10
C VAL A 75 2.79 15.96 33.53
N LYS A 76 2.53 17.16 34.04
CA LYS A 76 2.03 17.36 35.40
C LYS A 76 0.62 17.94 35.41
N ARG A 77 -0.19 17.52 36.36
CA ARG A 77 -1.48 18.16 36.68
C ARG A 77 -1.61 18.36 38.18
N ASN A 78 -2.27 19.45 38.55
CA ASN A 78 -2.56 19.80 39.93
C ASN A 78 -4.03 19.47 40.21
N CYS A 79 -4.27 18.71 41.28
CA CYS A 79 -5.61 18.48 41.77
C CYS A 79 -6.07 19.65 42.65
N THR A 80 -7.09 20.37 42.21
CA THR A 80 -7.68 21.48 42.98
C THR A 80 -9.03 21.10 43.56
N LYS A 81 -9.56 21.90 44.49
CA LYS A 81 -10.94 21.75 45.00
C LYS A 81 -12.02 21.84 43.90
N LYS A 82 -11.67 22.37 42.72
CA LYS A 82 -12.55 22.47 41.54
C LYS A 82 -12.38 21.31 40.55
N GLY A 83 -11.40 20.43 40.78
CA GLY A 83 -11.01 19.35 39.85
C GLY A 83 -9.58 19.51 39.32
N TRP A 84 -9.27 18.73 38.28
CA TRP A 84 -7.95 18.71 37.63
C TRP A 84 -7.64 20.01 36.88
N SER A 85 -6.42 20.54 37.06
CA SER A 85 -5.89 21.63 36.23
C SER A 85 -5.60 21.16 34.80
N ASP A 86 -5.32 22.10 33.89
CA ASP A 86 -4.76 21.73 32.58
C ASP A 86 -3.36 21.11 32.72
N PRO A 87 -2.95 20.24 31.77
CA PRO A 87 -1.63 19.62 31.75
C PRO A 87 -0.52 20.66 31.56
N PHE A 88 0.54 20.56 32.37
CA PHE A 88 1.69 21.46 32.29
C PHE A 88 3.02 20.68 32.39
N PRO A 89 3.99 20.91 31.49
CA PRO A 89 3.86 21.66 30.23
C PRO A 89 2.89 20.95 29.26
N PRO A 90 2.34 21.66 28.25
CA PRO A 90 1.48 21.06 27.24
C PRO A 90 2.14 19.85 26.56
N TYR A 91 1.33 18.88 26.13
CA TYR A 91 1.82 17.61 25.56
C TYR A 91 2.83 17.78 24.42
N HIS A 92 2.64 18.72 23.50
CA HIS A 92 3.56 18.97 22.39
C HIS A 92 4.95 19.47 22.83
N VAL A 93 5.05 20.05 24.03
CA VAL A 93 6.33 20.49 24.62
C VAL A 93 6.94 19.38 25.48
N ALA A 94 6.12 18.69 26.27
CA ALA A 94 6.57 17.61 27.15
C ALA A 94 7.01 16.36 26.38
N CYS A 95 6.35 16.11 25.24
CA CYS A 95 6.46 14.91 24.43
C CYS A 95 6.72 15.31 22.96
N PRO A 96 7.88 15.93 22.64
CA PRO A 96 8.18 16.38 21.29
C PRO A 96 8.39 15.18 20.37
N VAL A 97 7.51 15.06 19.38
CA VAL A 97 7.58 14.07 18.31
C VAL A 97 8.49 14.63 17.21
N GLU A 98 9.37 13.81 16.64
CA GLU A 98 10.12 14.18 15.44
C GLU A 98 9.13 14.24 14.26
N ASP A 99 8.82 15.44 13.77
CA ASP A 99 8.07 15.62 12.52
C ASP A 99 8.99 15.21 11.35
N GLU A 100 9.25 13.90 11.16
CA GLU A 100 10.02 13.39 10.02
C GLU A 100 9.15 13.19 8.78
N ILE A 101 8.53 14.26 8.31
CA ILE A 101 8.28 14.37 6.87
C ILE A 101 8.82 15.74 6.45
N PRO A 102 10.05 15.80 5.88
CA PRO A 102 10.53 17.04 5.28
C PRO A 102 9.48 17.52 4.27
N LEU A 103 9.00 18.75 4.42
CA LEU A 103 8.01 19.38 3.52
C LEU A 103 8.40 19.26 2.02
N GLU A 104 9.69 19.09 1.73
CA GLU A 104 10.22 18.83 0.39
C GLU A 104 9.85 17.44 -0.17
N GLU A 105 9.80 16.38 0.64
CA GLU A 105 9.48 15.02 0.18
C GLU A 105 7.99 14.87 -0.15
N GLN A 106 7.10 15.47 0.65
CA GLN A 106 5.65 15.43 0.41
C GLN A 106 5.26 16.13 -0.91
N SER A 107 5.97 17.20 -1.26
CA SER A 107 5.83 17.90 -2.55
C SER A 107 6.27 17.03 -3.74
N TYR A 108 7.36 16.27 -3.58
CA TYR A 108 7.88 15.37 -4.61
C TYR A 108 6.91 14.22 -4.94
N PHE A 109 6.39 13.53 -3.92
CA PHE A 109 5.42 12.44 -4.11
C PHE A 109 4.13 12.92 -4.77
N SER A 110 3.63 14.10 -4.38
CA SER A 110 2.44 14.73 -4.97
C SER A 110 2.65 15.08 -6.44
N THR A 111 3.83 15.61 -6.78
CA THR A 111 4.18 15.95 -8.17
C THR A 111 4.25 14.69 -9.05
N ILE A 112 4.89 13.63 -8.58
CA ILE A 112 4.93 12.34 -9.29
C ILE A 112 3.53 11.80 -9.51
N LYS A 113 2.67 11.87 -8.48
CA LYS A 113 1.26 11.44 -8.55
C LYS A 113 0.50 12.14 -9.67
N ILE A 114 0.62 13.45 -9.77
CA ILE A 114 -0.04 14.21 -10.84
C ILE A 114 0.49 13.79 -12.21
N ILE A 115 1.82 13.69 -12.38
CA ILE A 115 2.45 13.36 -13.66
C ILE A 115 1.99 11.98 -14.16
N TYR A 116 2.08 10.93 -13.32
CA TYR A 116 1.66 9.60 -13.76
C TYR A 116 0.15 9.52 -13.97
N THR A 117 -0.66 10.23 -13.17
CA THR A 117 -2.13 10.19 -13.28
C THR A 117 -2.59 10.79 -14.60
N VAL A 118 -2.06 11.95 -14.97
CA VAL A 118 -2.34 12.58 -16.26
C VAL A 118 -1.85 11.69 -17.40
N GLY A 119 -0.62 11.17 -17.29
CA GLY A 119 -0.03 10.29 -18.30
C GLY A 119 -0.86 9.02 -18.55
N TYR A 120 -1.27 8.33 -17.50
CA TYR A 120 -2.10 7.13 -17.62
C TYR A 120 -3.50 7.43 -18.15
N SER A 121 -4.11 8.55 -17.78
CA SER A 121 -5.44 8.95 -18.26
C SER A 121 -5.46 9.19 -19.78
N VAL A 122 -4.46 9.91 -20.30
CA VAL A 122 -4.29 10.15 -21.74
C VAL A 122 -4.01 8.83 -22.47
N SER A 123 -3.14 7.99 -21.90
CA SER A 123 -2.78 6.68 -22.47
C SER A 123 -4.01 5.75 -22.57
N ILE A 124 -4.78 5.60 -21.50
CA ILE A 124 -6.01 4.78 -21.48
C ILE A 124 -6.98 5.25 -22.56
N THR A 125 -7.23 6.56 -22.65
CA THR A 125 -8.18 7.12 -23.63
C THR A 125 -7.75 6.77 -25.05
N SER A 126 -6.47 6.96 -25.38
CA SER A 126 -5.90 6.60 -26.69
C SER A 126 -6.00 5.10 -26.96
N LEU A 127 -5.64 4.26 -25.99
CA LEU A 127 -5.67 2.80 -26.12
C LEU A 127 -7.09 2.26 -26.30
N ILE A 128 -8.08 2.81 -25.60
CA ILE A 128 -9.50 2.42 -25.75
C ILE A 128 -9.96 2.70 -27.19
N ILE A 129 -9.62 3.88 -27.73
CA ILE A 129 -9.95 4.23 -29.12
C ILE A 129 -9.27 3.24 -30.09
N ALA A 130 -7.98 2.95 -29.89
CA ALA A 130 -7.23 2.02 -30.73
C ALA A 130 -7.81 0.60 -30.70
N VAL A 131 -8.11 0.06 -29.52
CA VAL A 131 -8.73 -1.26 -29.35
C VAL A 131 -10.11 -1.30 -30.03
N THR A 132 -10.91 -0.25 -29.86
CA THR A 132 -12.24 -0.15 -30.49
C THR A 132 -12.15 -0.21 -32.01
N VAL A 133 -11.23 0.56 -32.61
CA VAL A 133 -10.97 0.55 -34.06
C VAL A 133 -10.56 -0.85 -34.54
N LEU A 134 -9.56 -1.47 -33.88
CA LEU A 134 -9.04 -2.79 -34.29
C LEU A 134 -10.08 -3.91 -34.17
N ILE A 135 -11.00 -3.83 -33.20
CA ILE A 135 -12.08 -4.81 -33.02
C ILE A 135 -13.23 -4.55 -34.01
N ALA A 136 -13.61 -3.30 -34.23
CA ALA A 136 -14.74 -2.93 -35.08
C ALA A 136 -14.50 -3.28 -36.56
N PHE A 137 -13.30 -2.99 -37.09
CA PHE A 137 -12.97 -3.28 -38.48
C PHE A 137 -12.58 -4.74 -38.67
N ARG A 138 -13.53 -5.56 -39.15
CA ARG A 138 -13.31 -6.98 -39.47
C ARG A 138 -12.10 -7.22 -40.38
N ARG A 139 -11.81 -6.29 -41.29
CA ARG A 139 -10.67 -6.35 -42.22
C ARG A 139 -9.30 -6.28 -41.51
N LEU A 140 -9.24 -5.70 -40.32
CA LEU A 140 -8.01 -5.58 -39.51
C LEU A 140 -7.81 -6.75 -38.55
N ARG A 141 -8.70 -7.76 -38.53
CA ARG A 141 -8.60 -8.92 -37.63
C ARG A 141 -7.59 -9.95 -38.15
N CYS A 142 -6.31 -9.66 -37.90
CA CYS A 142 -5.19 -10.56 -38.17
C CYS A 142 -4.62 -11.13 -36.85
N PRO A 143 -3.92 -12.27 -36.84
CA PRO A 143 -3.29 -12.82 -35.63
C PRO A 143 -2.32 -11.83 -34.97
N ARG A 144 -1.58 -11.03 -35.77
CA ARG A 144 -0.74 -9.93 -35.28
C ARG A 144 -1.56 -8.88 -34.52
N ASN A 145 -2.63 -8.39 -35.14
CA ASN A 145 -3.49 -7.37 -34.53
C ASN A 145 -4.23 -7.90 -33.30
N TYR A 146 -4.51 -9.20 -33.21
CA TYR A 146 -5.02 -9.81 -32.00
C TYR A 146 -4.02 -9.74 -30.83
N ILE A 147 -2.73 -10.04 -31.07
CA ILE A 147 -1.68 -9.90 -30.03
C ILE A 147 -1.57 -8.44 -29.57
N HIS A 148 -1.59 -7.48 -30.50
CA HIS A 148 -1.59 -6.05 -30.15
C HIS A 148 -2.82 -5.65 -29.33
N VAL A 149 -4.02 -6.14 -29.68
CA VAL A 149 -5.24 -5.87 -28.90
C VAL A 149 -5.12 -6.42 -27.48
N GLN A 150 -4.60 -7.63 -27.31
CA GLN A 150 -4.36 -8.21 -25.97
C GLN A 150 -3.34 -7.39 -25.19
N LEU A 151 -2.24 -6.98 -25.82
CA LEU A 151 -1.25 -6.10 -25.19
C LEU A 151 -1.86 -4.77 -24.74
N PHE A 152 -2.58 -4.07 -25.63
CA PHE A 152 -3.24 -2.80 -25.30
C PHE A 152 -4.26 -2.98 -24.17
N PHE A 153 -5.00 -4.09 -24.18
CA PHE A 153 -5.91 -4.43 -23.09
C PHE A 153 -5.17 -4.59 -21.75
N THR A 154 -3.99 -5.21 -21.72
CA THR A 154 -3.20 -5.30 -20.48
C THR A 154 -2.68 -3.94 -20.00
N PHE A 155 -2.36 -3.00 -20.90
CA PHE A 155 -1.99 -1.64 -20.52
C PHE A 155 -3.17 -0.89 -19.88
N ILE A 156 -4.38 -1.05 -20.43
CA ILE A 156 -5.60 -0.49 -19.86
C ILE A 156 -5.84 -1.07 -18.45
N LEU A 157 -5.81 -2.40 -18.31
CA LEU A 157 -6.03 -3.05 -17.02
C LEU A 157 -4.98 -2.68 -15.98
N LYS A 158 -3.70 -2.58 -16.37
CA LYS A 158 -2.62 -2.13 -15.49
C LYS A 158 -2.89 -0.71 -14.97
N ALA A 159 -3.29 0.20 -15.85
CA ALA A 159 -3.55 1.58 -15.46
C ALA A 159 -4.79 1.69 -14.55
N ILE A 160 -5.86 0.95 -14.84
CA ILE A 160 -7.03 0.84 -13.96
C ILE A 160 -6.63 0.27 -12.59
N ALA A 161 -5.79 -0.77 -12.55
CA ALA A 161 -5.33 -1.37 -11.30
C ALA A 161 -4.51 -0.40 -10.44
N ILE A 162 -3.69 0.46 -11.06
CA ILE A 162 -2.95 1.53 -10.36
C ILE A 162 -3.94 2.53 -9.77
N PHE A 163 -4.95 2.98 -10.52
CA PHE A 163 -5.96 3.91 -10.00
C PHE A 163 -6.78 3.32 -8.85
N ILE A 164 -7.16 2.04 -8.91
CA ILE A 164 -7.85 1.39 -7.80
C ILE A 164 -6.92 1.34 -6.58
N LYS A 165 -5.63 1.00 -6.76
CA LYS A 165 -4.63 1.02 -5.68
C LYS A 165 -4.49 2.40 -5.06
N ASP A 166 -4.38 3.44 -5.88
CA ASP A 166 -4.22 4.81 -5.40
C ASP A 166 -5.49 5.31 -4.70
N ALA A 167 -6.68 4.96 -5.20
CA ALA A 167 -7.94 5.32 -4.57
C ALA A 167 -8.10 4.65 -3.20
N VAL A 168 -7.64 3.40 -3.05
CA VAL A 168 -7.71 2.65 -1.79
C VAL A 168 -6.63 3.09 -0.80
N LEU A 169 -5.40 3.36 -1.26
CA LEU A 169 -4.31 3.78 -0.38
C LEU A 169 -4.40 5.26 0.05
N PHE A 170 -4.98 6.12 -0.79
CA PHE A 170 -5.04 7.57 -0.55
C PHE A 170 -6.47 8.09 -0.37
N GLN A 171 -7.39 7.28 0.17
CA GLN A 171 -8.72 7.76 0.53
C GLN A 171 -8.58 8.96 1.48
N GLU A 172 -9.22 10.09 1.15
CA GLU A 172 -9.13 11.34 1.92
C GLU A 172 -9.61 11.15 3.37
N GLU A 173 -8.74 11.56 4.32
CA GLU A 173 -8.83 11.99 5.74
C GLU A 173 -10.13 11.87 6.59
N GLY A 174 -11.19 11.20 6.15
CA GLY A 174 -12.54 11.38 6.72
C GLY A 174 -13.26 10.15 7.28
N ILE A 175 -12.85 8.91 6.98
CA ILE A 175 -13.66 7.72 7.33
C ILE A 175 -12.77 6.56 7.76
N ASP A 176 -12.95 6.10 9.01
CA ASP A 176 -12.43 4.88 9.67
C ASP A 176 -11.48 3.99 8.83
N HIS A 177 -10.26 4.47 8.57
CA HIS A 177 -9.21 3.74 7.85
C HIS A 177 -8.79 2.42 8.53
N CYS A 178 -9.18 2.20 9.79
CA CYS A 178 -8.63 1.12 10.61
C CYS A 178 -9.37 -0.22 10.52
N SER A 179 -10.56 -0.30 9.90
CA SER A 179 -11.31 -1.59 9.81
C SER A 179 -11.62 -2.04 8.39
N PHE A 180 -11.90 -1.11 7.48
CA PHE A 180 -12.28 -1.42 6.09
C PHE A 180 -11.07 -1.49 5.14
N SER A 181 -10.00 -0.72 5.43
CA SER A 181 -8.86 -0.58 4.53
C SER A 181 -8.02 -1.87 4.39
N THR A 182 -7.95 -2.74 5.39
CA THR A 182 -7.00 -3.88 5.35
C THR A 182 -7.34 -4.92 4.27
N THR A 183 -8.60 -5.33 4.12
CA THR A 183 -9.00 -6.31 3.10
C THR A 183 -9.04 -5.69 1.71
N GLU A 184 -9.61 -4.49 1.57
CA GLU A 184 -9.67 -3.80 0.27
C GLU A 184 -8.27 -3.44 -0.25
N CYS A 185 -7.37 -3.00 0.64
CA CYS A 185 -5.98 -2.72 0.29
C CYS A 185 -5.26 -4.00 -0.15
N LYS A 186 -5.40 -5.13 0.57
CA LYS A 186 -4.81 -6.42 0.15
C LYS A 186 -5.27 -6.82 -1.26
N ILE A 187 -6.58 -6.77 -1.52
CA ILE A 187 -7.15 -7.11 -2.83
C ILE A 187 -6.60 -6.17 -3.90
N SER A 188 -6.59 -4.86 -3.64
CA SER A 188 -6.12 -3.86 -4.59
C SER A 188 -4.63 -4.02 -4.92
N VAL A 189 -3.80 -4.31 -3.93
CA VAL A 189 -2.37 -4.57 -4.10
C VAL A 189 -2.14 -5.83 -4.93
N VAL A 190 -2.86 -6.93 -4.63
CA VAL A 190 -2.80 -8.17 -5.42
C VAL A 190 -3.18 -7.90 -6.88
N PHE A 191 -4.28 -7.18 -7.09
CA PHE A 191 -4.79 -6.81 -8.40
C PHE A 191 -3.73 -5.99 -9.19
N CYS A 192 -3.12 -5.01 -8.55
CA CYS A 192 -2.04 -4.21 -9.16
C CYS A 192 -0.82 -5.06 -9.55
N HIS A 193 -0.34 -5.94 -8.68
CA HIS A 193 0.80 -6.83 -8.97
C HIS A 193 0.50 -7.77 -10.15
N TYR A 194 -0.70 -8.35 -10.17
CA TYR A 194 -1.14 -9.23 -11.24
C TYR A 194 -1.13 -8.54 -12.61
N PHE A 195 -1.74 -7.35 -12.74
CA PHE A 195 -1.78 -6.65 -14.03
C PHE A 195 -0.44 -6.05 -14.43
N MET A 196 0.38 -5.64 -13.46
CA MET A 196 1.76 -5.22 -13.74
C MET A 196 2.55 -6.38 -14.35
N MET A 197 2.54 -7.56 -13.73
CA MET A 197 3.24 -8.73 -14.26
C MET A 197 2.67 -9.18 -15.60
N THR A 198 1.34 -9.25 -15.73
CA THR A 198 0.65 -9.59 -16.98
C THR A 198 1.04 -8.67 -18.13
N ASN A 199 1.14 -7.35 -17.89
CA ASN A 199 1.58 -6.39 -18.90
C ASN A 199 3.01 -6.70 -19.39
N PHE A 200 3.95 -6.98 -18.49
CA PHE A 200 5.31 -7.36 -18.87
C PHE A 200 5.38 -8.70 -19.62
N MET A 201 4.56 -9.68 -19.26
CA MET A 201 4.49 -10.96 -19.96
C MET A 201 3.89 -10.81 -21.36
N TRP A 202 2.89 -9.97 -21.55
CA TRP A 202 2.34 -9.69 -22.87
C TRP A 202 3.29 -8.90 -23.78
N LEU A 203 4.11 -8.00 -23.22
CA LEU A 203 5.23 -7.37 -23.93
C LEU A 203 6.23 -8.42 -24.43
N LEU A 204 6.55 -9.42 -23.59
CA LEU A 204 7.43 -10.52 -23.97
C LEU A 204 6.80 -11.42 -25.04
N VAL A 205 5.50 -11.73 -24.93
CA VAL A 205 4.76 -12.53 -25.93
C VAL A 205 4.76 -11.85 -27.29
N GLU A 206 4.56 -10.53 -27.35
CA GLU A 206 4.64 -9.77 -28.61
C GLU A 206 6.05 -9.85 -29.22
N ALA A 207 7.09 -9.64 -28.42
CA ALA A 207 8.48 -9.72 -28.86
C ALA A 207 8.86 -11.13 -29.37
N LEU A 208 8.44 -12.18 -28.66
CA LEU A 208 8.62 -13.56 -29.08
C LEU A 208 7.89 -13.85 -30.39
N TYR A 209 6.64 -13.41 -30.52
CA TYR A 209 5.84 -13.60 -31.72
C TYR A 209 6.48 -12.95 -32.95
N LEU A 210 6.95 -11.69 -32.82
CA LEU A 210 7.64 -10.98 -33.89
C LEU A 210 8.97 -11.65 -34.26
N ASN A 211 9.78 -12.02 -33.27
CA ASN A 211 11.07 -12.67 -33.51
C ASN A 211 10.91 -14.05 -34.17
N CYS A 212 9.89 -14.83 -33.78
CA CYS A 212 9.55 -16.10 -34.44
C CYS A 212 9.14 -15.90 -35.90
N LEU A 213 8.34 -14.86 -36.20
CA LEU A 213 7.93 -14.54 -37.56
C LEU A 213 9.12 -14.19 -38.47
N LEU A 214 10.13 -13.50 -37.93
CA LEU A 214 11.32 -13.07 -38.69
C LEU A 214 12.36 -14.19 -38.88
N LEU A 215 12.61 -15.01 -37.84
CA LEU A 215 13.63 -16.06 -37.88
C LEU A 215 13.17 -17.34 -38.55
N SER A 216 11.89 -17.70 -38.37
CA SER A 216 11.36 -18.97 -38.82
C SER A 216 10.28 -18.69 -39.84
N SER A 217 10.64 -18.71 -41.12
CA SER A 217 9.68 -18.65 -42.23
C SER A 217 8.68 -19.84 -42.24
N LEU A 218 8.77 -20.76 -41.27
CA LEU A 218 7.79 -21.81 -41.04
C LEU A 218 6.71 -21.38 -40.04
N SER A 219 5.51 -21.23 -40.59
CA SER A 219 4.22 -21.13 -39.90
C SER A 219 4.10 -22.13 -38.74
N HIS A 220 4.51 -21.73 -37.55
CA HIS A 220 4.12 -22.42 -36.32
C HIS A 220 2.60 -22.31 -36.21
N GLY A 221 1.92 -23.46 -36.35
CA GLY A 221 0.47 -23.52 -36.53
C GLY A 221 -0.33 -22.96 -35.34
N ARG A 222 -1.66 -22.96 -35.48
CA ARG A 222 -2.64 -22.45 -34.51
C ARG A 222 -2.39 -22.88 -33.05
N ARG A 223 -1.75 -24.05 -32.83
CA ARG A 223 -1.37 -24.56 -31.51
C ARG A 223 -0.32 -23.71 -30.79
N TYR A 224 0.73 -23.26 -31.50
CA TYR A 224 1.78 -22.44 -30.89
C TYR A 224 1.25 -21.06 -30.47
N PHE A 225 0.39 -20.47 -31.32
CA PHE A 225 -0.30 -19.23 -31.00
C PHE A 225 -1.11 -19.33 -29.69
N TRP A 226 -1.92 -20.38 -29.53
CA TRP A 226 -2.67 -20.59 -28.29
C TRP A 226 -1.77 -20.84 -27.08
N TRP A 227 -0.62 -21.49 -27.27
CA TRP A 227 0.36 -21.67 -26.19
C TRP A 227 0.96 -20.34 -25.73
N LEU A 228 1.25 -19.41 -26.65
CA LEU A 228 1.68 -18.05 -26.30
C LEU A 228 0.61 -17.26 -25.52
N VAL A 229 -0.66 -17.38 -25.92
CA VAL A 229 -1.78 -16.73 -25.20
C VAL A 229 -1.92 -17.30 -23.78
N LEU A 230 -1.82 -18.63 -23.64
CA LEU A 230 -1.85 -19.30 -22.34
C LEU A 230 -0.65 -18.91 -21.49
N PHE A 231 0.53 -18.75 -22.08
CA PHE A 231 1.73 -18.28 -21.39
C PHE A 231 1.55 -16.83 -20.89
N GLY A 232 1.03 -15.92 -21.71
CA GLY A 232 0.84 -14.51 -21.37
C GLY A 232 -0.10 -14.26 -20.17
N TRP A 233 -1.19 -15.03 -20.05
CA TRP A 233 -2.12 -14.91 -18.92
C TRP A 233 -1.83 -15.90 -17.78
N GLY A 234 -1.46 -17.13 -18.11
CA GLY A 234 -1.27 -18.21 -17.15
C GLY A 234 -0.04 -18.04 -16.27
N PHE A 235 1.08 -17.61 -16.85
CA PHE A 235 2.30 -17.42 -16.07
C PHE A 235 2.13 -16.38 -14.94
N PRO A 236 1.58 -15.17 -15.18
CA PRO A 236 1.23 -14.23 -14.12
C PRO A 236 0.29 -14.80 -13.05
N THR A 237 -0.73 -15.58 -13.45
CA THR A 237 -1.68 -16.16 -12.47
C THR A 237 -1.01 -17.11 -11.49
N ILE A 238 -0.09 -17.96 -11.98
CA ILE A 238 0.59 -18.96 -11.14
C ILE A 238 1.51 -18.26 -10.13
N PHE A 239 2.36 -17.33 -10.60
CA PHE A 239 3.29 -16.63 -9.71
C PHE A 239 2.57 -15.73 -8.70
N THR A 240 1.51 -15.04 -9.13
CA THR A 240 0.71 -14.22 -8.22
C THR A 240 0.03 -15.10 -7.17
N LEU A 241 -0.53 -16.26 -7.54
CA LEU A 241 -1.15 -17.18 -6.59
C LEU A 241 -0.15 -17.70 -5.56
N ILE A 242 1.04 -18.13 -5.99
CA ILE A 242 2.10 -18.58 -5.08
C ILE A 242 2.52 -17.45 -4.14
N TRP A 243 2.62 -16.21 -4.64
CA TRP A 243 2.94 -15.05 -3.82
C TRP A 243 1.84 -14.76 -2.79
N ILE A 244 0.57 -14.80 -3.18
CA ILE A 244 -0.58 -14.64 -2.27
C ILE A 244 -0.53 -15.67 -1.15
N LEU A 245 -0.35 -16.96 -1.50
CA LEU A 245 -0.27 -18.04 -0.50
C LEU A 245 0.88 -17.81 0.46
N THR A 246 2.05 -17.46 -0.07
CA THR A 246 3.23 -17.19 0.75
C THR A 246 3.01 -16.00 1.69
N LYS A 247 2.43 -14.91 1.20
CA LYS A 247 2.08 -13.75 2.02
C LYS A 247 1.05 -14.10 3.09
N PHE A 248 0.01 -14.84 2.74
CA PHE A 248 -1.02 -15.26 3.67
C PHE A 248 -0.49 -16.17 4.80
N TYR A 249 0.44 -17.08 4.51
CA TYR A 249 0.96 -18.01 5.51
C TYR A 249 2.07 -17.41 6.39
N PHE A 250 2.92 -16.55 5.84
CA PHE A 250 4.13 -16.08 6.53
C PHE A 250 4.07 -14.63 7.00
N GLU A 251 3.30 -13.76 6.34
CA GLU A 251 3.32 -12.31 6.54
C GLU A 251 1.92 -11.69 6.34
N ASP A 252 0.88 -12.23 6.99
CA ASP A 252 -0.49 -11.68 6.90
C ASP A 252 -0.73 -10.49 7.83
N THR A 253 0.19 -9.53 7.83
CA THR A 253 0.14 -8.32 8.66
C THR A 253 -0.12 -7.08 7.82
N ALA A 254 -1.02 -6.20 8.30
CA ALA A 254 -1.42 -4.96 7.65
C ALA A 254 -1.78 -5.11 6.15
N CYS A 255 -1.57 -4.05 5.34
CA CYS A 255 -1.70 -4.13 3.89
C CYS A 255 -0.39 -4.62 3.25
N TRP A 256 -0.50 -5.46 2.21
CA TRP A 256 0.65 -6.06 1.52
C TRP A 256 1.43 -5.11 0.59
N ASP A 257 1.32 -3.79 0.75
CA ASP A 257 2.06 -2.78 -0.03
C ASP A 257 3.48 -2.52 0.51
N ILE A 258 3.75 -2.87 1.77
CA ILE A 258 5.06 -2.70 2.40
C ILE A 258 5.93 -3.94 2.16
N ASN A 259 6.99 -3.77 1.37
CA ASN A 259 7.89 -4.84 0.95
C ASN A 259 9.31 -4.75 1.56
N GLN A 260 9.51 -3.94 2.61
CA GLN A 260 10.83 -3.75 3.21
C GLN A 260 11.38 -5.05 3.81
N GLY A 261 12.52 -5.53 3.30
CA GLY A 261 13.24 -6.70 3.82
C GLY A 261 12.64 -8.07 3.50
N SER A 262 11.45 -8.15 2.89
CA SER A 262 10.79 -9.45 2.64
C SER A 262 11.40 -10.18 1.42
N PRO A 263 11.95 -11.39 1.59
CA PRO A 263 12.48 -12.18 0.48
C PRO A 263 11.38 -12.59 -0.52
N TYR A 264 10.13 -12.63 -0.08
CA TYR A 264 8.98 -13.03 -0.90
C TYR A 264 8.64 -12.00 -2.00
N TRP A 265 9.12 -10.76 -1.88
CA TRP A 265 8.97 -9.77 -2.96
C TRP A 265 9.63 -10.21 -4.27
N TRP A 266 10.69 -11.02 -4.19
CA TRP A 266 11.38 -11.55 -5.36
C TRP A 266 10.52 -12.50 -6.21
N LEU A 267 9.47 -13.11 -5.65
CA LEU A 267 8.54 -13.94 -6.43
C LEU A 267 7.82 -13.12 -7.52
N ILE A 268 7.54 -11.85 -7.26
CA ILE A 268 6.92 -10.95 -8.23
C ILE A 268 7.98 -10.20 -9.04
N LYS A 269 8.97 -9.62 -8.36
CA LYS A 269 10.02 -8.81 -8.99
C LYS A 269 10.91 -9.61 -9.94
N GLY A 270 11.27 -10.84 -9.58
CA GLY A 270 12.19 -11.70 -10.33
C GLY A 270 11.70 -12.00 -11.75
N PRO A 271 10.49 -12.56 -11.93
CA PRO A 271 9.98 -12.85 -13.27
C PRO A 271 9.79 -11.60 -14.14
N ILE A 272 9.46 -10.45 -13.55
CA ILE A 272 9.38 -9.17 -14.28
C ILE A 272 10.77 -8.79 -14.83
N ILE A 273 11.81 -8.82 -14.00
CA ILE A 273 13.18 -8.49 -14.42
C ILE A 273 13.66 -9.43 -15.52
N ILE A 274 13.42 -10.74 -15.37
CA ILE A 274 13.78 -11.74 -16.39
C ILE A 274 13.05 -11.44 -17.70
N SER A 275 11.74 -11.14 -17.64
CA SER A 275 10.94 -10.79 -18.82
C SER A 275 11.49 -9.56 -19.56
N VAL A 276 11.85 -8.51 -18.83
CA VAL A 276 12.47 -7.30 -19.40
C VAL A 276 13.82 -7.62 -20.05
N GLY A 277 14.67 -8.41 -19.39
CA GLY A 277 15.97 -8.82 -19.93
C GLY A 277 15.85 -9.62 -21.22
N VAL A 278 14.94 -10.60 -21.27
CA VAL A 278 14.70 -11.40 -22.48
C VAL A 278 14.13 -10.53 -23.61
N ASN A 279 13.18 -9.64 -23.31
CA ASN A 279 12.61 -8.74 -24.30
C ASN A 279 13.69 -7.84 -24.93
N PHE A 280 14.63 -7.32 -24.12
CA PHE A 280 15.75 -6.53 -24.61
C PHE A 280 16.67 -7.32 -25.57
N VAL A 281 16.98 -8.58 -25.26
CA VAL A 281 17.76 -9.46 -26.15
C VAL A 281 17.03 -9.72 -27.47
N LEU A 282 15.73 -9.98 -27.42
CA LEU A 282 14.90 -10.17 -28.62
C LEU A 282 14.85 -8.90 -29.48
N PHE A 283 14.72 -7.74 -28.86
CA PHE A 283 14.74 -6.44 -29.54
C PHE A 283 16.05 -6.22 -30.31
N ILE A 284 17.21 -6.49 -29.69
CA ILE A 284 18.51 -6.40 -30.36
C ILE A 284 18.57 -7.36 -31.56
N ASN A 285 18.07 -8.59 -31.39
CA ASN A 285 18.07 -9.57 -32.48
C ASN A 285 17.20 -9.12 -33.66
N ILE A 286 16.03 -8.54 -33.39
CA ILE A 286 15.15 -7.99 -34.44
C ILE A 286 15.87 -6.87 -35.21
N ILE A 287 16.51 -5.92 -34.52
CA ILE A 287 17.29 -4.85 -35.16
C ILE A 287 18.40 -5.44 -36.02
N ARG A 288 19.14 -6.42 -35.51
CA ARG A 288 20.23 -7.07 -36.25
C ARG A 288 19.74 -7.74 -37.53
N ILE A 289 18.56 -8.35 -37.52
CA ILE A 289 17.96 -8.97 -38.71
C ILE A 289 17.49 -7.90 -39.70
N LEU A 290 16.91 -6.80 -39.22
CA LEU A 290 16.41 -5.72 -40.09
C LEU A 290 17.53 -4.90 -40.74
N LEU A 291 18.70 -4.80 -40.10
CA LEU A 291 19.86 -4.09 -40.63
C LEU A 291 20.76 -4.97 -41.53
N LYS A 292 20.49 -6.27 -41.62
CA LYS A 292 21.21 -7.20 -42.50
C LYS A 292 20.50 -7.32 -43.84
#